data_AF-S8C7W2-F1
#
_entry.id   AF-S8C7W2-F1
#
_cell.length_a   1.000
_cell.length_b   1.000
_cell.length_c   1.000
_cell.angle_alpha   90.00
_cell.angle_beta   90.00
_cell.angle_gamma   90.00
#
_symmetry.space_group_name_H-M   'P 1'
#
loop_
_entity.id
_entity.type
_entity.pdbx_description
1 polymer ?
#
loop_
_entity_poly.entity_id
_entity_poly.type
_entity_poly.pdbx_seq_one_letter_code
_entity_poly.pdbx_strand_id
1 'polypeptide(L)'
;RQGGTMVTYGGMSKKPITISTSSFIFKDLSLRGFWLQKWLSPDKTRECRDMIDYLLSLASRGELRYEMEMSSFDQFETALDKALGKLGSQPKQVIRF
;
A
#
# COMPACT_ATOMS: atom_id res chain seq x y z
N ARG A 1 -11.33 14.53 -13.86
CA ARG A 1 -12.71 14.01 -13.97
C ARG A 1 -13.56 14.75 -12.95
N GLN A 2 -14.81 15.07 -13.27
CA GLN A 2 -15.76 15.66 -12.32
C GLN A 2 -16.06 14.64 -11.21
N GLY A 3 -16.22 15.07 -9.96
CA GLY A 3 -16.63 14.19 -8.85
C GLY A 3 -15.57 13.19 -8.38
N GLY A 4 -14.30 13.39 -8.75
CA GLY A 4 -13.22 12.44 -8.45
C GLY A 4 -12.85 12.42 -6.96
N THR A 5 -12.46 11.25 -6.45
CA THR A 5 -11.90 11.11 -5.10
C THR A 5 -10.40 10.85 -5.15
N MET A 6 -9.62 11.68 -4.47
CA MET A 6 -8.21 11.42 -4.20
C MET A 6 -8.09 10.75 -2.82
N VAL A 7 -7.50 9.56 -2.78
CA VAL A 7 -7.22 8.83 -1.54
C VAL A 7 -5.72 8.83 -1.28
N THR A 8 -5.31 9.32 -0.12
CA THR A 8 -3.93 9.17 0.36
C THR A 8 -3.85 8.04 1.39
N TYR A 9 -2.80 7.22 1.30
CA TYR A 9 -2.53 6.13 2.24
C TYR A 9 -1.08 6.13 2.74
N GLY A 10 -0.32 7.20 2.47
CA GLY A 10 1.08 7.30 2.84
C GLY A 10 1.60 8.73 2.76
N GLY A 11 2.79 8.95 3.33
CA GLY A 11 3.39 10.29 3.47
C GLY A 11 4.90 10.27 3.37
N MET A 12 5.46 9.46 2.46
CA MET A 12 6.92 9.24 2.34
C MET A 12 7.72 10.55 2.15
N SER A 13 7.13 11.55 1.47
CA SER A 13 7.77 12.86 1.26
C SER A 13 7.74 13.78 2.48
N LYS A 14 6.97 13.43 3.53
CA LYS A 14 6.66 14.28 4.70
C LYS A 14 6.07 15.66 4.34
N LYS A 15 5.56 15.82 3.12
CA LYS A 15 4.92 17.05 2.64
C LYS A 15 3.40 16.95 2.78
N PRO A 16 2.70 18.07 3.07
CA PRO A 16 1.25 18.09 3.03
C PRO A 16 0.75 17.86 1.60
N ILE A 17 -0.50 17.40 1.51
CA ILE A 17 -1.20 17.30 0.23
C ILE A 17 -1.73 18.69 -0.11
N THR A 18 -1.42 19.16 -1.32
CA THR A 18 -1.87 20.45 -1.83
C THR A 18 -2.78 20.24 -3.03
N ILE A 19 -3.92 20.92 -3.06
CA ILE A 19 -4.88 20.89 -4.17
C ILE A 19 -5.28 22.31 -4.57
N SER A 20 -5.55 22.55 -5.85
CA SER A 20 -6.03 23.86 -6.31
C SER A 20 -7.49 24.07 -5.92
N THR A 21 -7.80 25.26 -5.39
CA THR A 21 -9.16 25.68 -5.02
C THR A 21 -10.13 25.51 -6.17
N SER A 22 -9.74 25.88 -7.39
CA SER A 22 -10.57 25.73 -8.59
C SER A 22 -10.95 24.28 -8.87
N SER A 23 -10.02 23.33 -8.65
CA SER A 23 -10.34 21.91 -8.82
C SER A 23 -11.22 21.41 -7.68
N PHE A 24 -10.96 21.85 -6.44
CA PHE A 24 -11.77 21.43 -5.30
C PHE A 24 -13.23 21.88 -5.43
N ILE A 25 -13.47 23.13 -5.81
CA ILE A 25 -14.81 23.71 -5.95
C ILE A 25 -15.47 23.27 -7.27
N PHE A 26 -14.83 23.54 -8.41
CA PHE A 26 -15.52 23.43 -9.70
C PHE A 26 -15.47 22.03 -10.31
N LYS A 27 -14.54 21.18 -9.87
CA LYS A 27 -14.51 19.75 -10.26
C LYS A 27 -15.12 18.83 -9.22
N ASP A 28 -15.64 19.39 -8.12
CA ASP A 28 -16.28 18.65 -7.04
C ASP A 28 -15.39 17.49 -6.53
N LEU A 29 -14.15 17.81 -6.15
CA LEU A 29 -13.18 16.79 -5.74
C LEU A 29 -13.34 16.45 -4.27
N SER A 30 -13.31 15.16 -3.96
CA SER A 30 -13.23 14.66 -2.58
C SER A 30 -11.80 14.26 -2.23
N LEU A 31 -11.33 14.62 -1.02
CA LEU A 31 -10.06 14.16 -0.48
C LEU A 31 -10.31 13.25 0.73
N ARG A 32 -9.69 12.07 0.74
CA ARG A 32 -9.85 11.08 1.81
C ARG A 32 -8.48 10.53 2.23
N GLY A 33 -8.37 10.18 3.50
CA GLY A 33 -7.28 9.33 4.00
C GLY A 33 -7.74 7.89 4.12
N PHE A 34 -6.86 6.94 3.81
CA PHE A 34 -7.05 5.53 4.09
C PHE A 34 -5.93 5.03 5.00
N TRP A 35 -6.31 4.42 6.12
CA TRP A 35 -5.36 3.88 7.09
C TRP A 35 -5.66 2.41 7.33
N LEU A 36 -4.85 1.54 6.70
CA LEU A 36 -5.06 0.10 6.71
C LEU A 36 -5.07 -0.47 8.14
N GLN A 37 -4.15 -0.06 9.00
CA GLN A 37 -4.09 -0.58 10.38
C GLN A 37 -5.37 -0.24 11.18
N LYS A 38 -5.95 0.95 10.97
CA LYS A 38 -7.26 1.30 11.55
C LYS A 38 -8.40 0.50 10.91
N TRP A 39 -8.25 0.10 9.65
CA TRP A 39 -9.26 -0.71 8.99
C TRP A 39 -9.20 -2.18 9.44
N LEU A 40 -8.02 -2.69 9.77
CA LEU A 40 -7.78 -4.02 10.35
C LEU A 40 -8.10 -4.11 11.86
N SER A 41 -8.90 -3.18 12.37
CA SER A 41 -9.27 -3.14 13.79
C SER A 41 -10.29 -4.24 14.15
N PRO A 42 -10.38 -4.65 15.44
CA PRO A 42 -11.25 -5.75 15.85
C PRO A 42 -12.74 -5.56 15.51
N ASP A 43 -13.23 -4.32 15.43
CA ASP A 43 -14.60 -3.98 15.04
C ASP A 43 -14.93 -4.35 13.58
N LYS A 44 -13.92 -4.59 12.74
CA LYS A 44 -14.07 -4.95 11.32
C LYS A 44 -13.57 -6.34 10.99
N THR A 45 -13.49 -7.23 11.99
CA THR A 45 -12.89 -8.56 11.83
C THR A 45 -13.53 -9.36 10.68
N ARG A 46 -14.85 -9.24 10.50
CA ARG A 46 -15.56 -9.95 9.44
C ARG A 46 -15.21 -9.40 8.07
N GLU A 47 -15.31 -8.09 7.88
CA GLU A 47 -14.97 -7.42 6.61
C GLU A 47 -13.50 -7.64 6.24
N CYS A 48 -12.61 -7.65 7.24
CA CYS A 48 -11.20 -7.97 7.04
C CYS A 48 -10.99 -9.39 6.52
N ARG A 49 -11.70 -10.36 7.10
CA ARG A 49 -11.64 -11.75 6.64
C ARG A 49 -12.16 -11.88 5.21
N ASP A 50 -13.32 -11.29 4.92
CA ASP A 50 -13.92 -11.34 3.59
C ASP A 50 -12.98 -10.74 2.53
N MET A 51 -12.31 -9.63 2.84
CA MET A 51 -11.28 -9.04 1.97
C MET A 51 -10.07 -9.96 1.80
N ILE A 52 -9.55 -10.55 2.87
CA ILE A 52 -8.39 -11.46 2.81
C ILE A 52 -8.74 -12.68 1.96
N ASP A 53 -9.90 -13.30 2.17
CA ASP A 53 -10.35 -14.47 1.42
C ASP A 53 -10.49 -14.15 -0.07
N TYR A 54 -11.02 -12.97 -0.40
CA TYR A 54 -11.06 -12.49 -1.78
C TYR A 54 -9.65 -12.34 -2.40
N LEU A 55 -8.71 -11.72 -1.70
CA LEU A 55 -7.33 -11.55 -2.18
C LEU A 55 -6.61 -12.90 -2.35
N LEU A 56 -6.80 -13.84 -1.43
CA LEU A 56 -6.28 -15.21 -1.54
C LEU A 56 -6.89 -15.94 -2.74
N SER A 57 -8.18 -15.73 -3.04
CA SER A 57 -8.81 -16.29 -4.24
C SER A 57 -8.15 -15.77 -5.51
N LEU A 58 -7.81 -14.48 -5.58
CA LEU A 58 -7.10 -13.90 -6.73
C LEU A 58 -5.67 -14.46 -6.84
N ALA A 59 -4.98 -14.60 -5.72
CA ALA A 59 -3.61 -15.13 -5.67
C ALA A 59 -3.58 -16.60 -6.12
N SER A 60 -4.50 -17.43 -5.63
CA SER A 60 -4.59 -18.85 -6.01
C SER A 60 -4.89 -19.08 -7.49
N ARG A 61 -5.68 -18.19 -8.12
CA ARG A 61 -5.92 -18.18 -9.57
C ARG A 61 -4.77 -17.56 -10.38
N GLY A 62 -3.76 -16.99 -9.71
CA GLY A 62 -2.64 -16.31 -10.35
C GLY A 62 -3.01 -14.96 -11.00
N GLU A 63 -4.18 -14.39 -10.68
CA GLU A 63 -4.64 -13.06 -11.09
C GLU A 63 -3.98 -11.95 -10.26
N LEU A 64 -3.60 -12.27 -9.02
CA LEU A 64 -2.79 -11.42 -8.16
C LEU A 64 -1.40 -12.03 -8.00
N ARG A 65 -0.39 -11.40 -8.61
CA ARG A 65 1.02 -11.78 -8.50
C ARG A 65 1.82 -10.64 -7.90
N TYR A 66 2.84 -10.98 -7.12
CA TYR A 66 3.70 -10.00 -6.50
C TYR A 66 5.15 -10.49 -6.55
N GLU A 67 6.05 -9.63 -7.03
CA GLU A 67 7.47 -9.95 -7.14
C GLU A 67 8.15 -9.79 -5.78
N MET A 68 8.76 -10.89 -5.32
CA MET A 68 9.42 -10.95 -4.02
C MET A 68 10.74 -11.71 -4.11
N GLU A 69 11.68 -11.33 -3.26
CA GLU A 69 12.98 -11.96 -3.10
C GLU A 69 13.08 -12.52 -1.68
N MET A 70 13.40 -13.81 -1.57
CA MET A 70 13.65 -14.46 -0.29
C MET A 70 15.11 -14.27 0.09
N SER A 71 15.38 -13.65 1.25
CA SER A 71 16.73 -13.42 1.75
C SER A 71 16.91 -14.12 3.10
N SER A 72 18.07 -14.77 3.31
CA SER A 72 18.43 -15.30 4.63
C SER A 72 18.52 -14.15 5.64
N PHE A 73 18.20 -14.41 6.90
CA PHE A 73 18.44 -13.47 7.99
C PHE A 73 19.92 -13.06 8.09
N ASP A 74 20.87 -13.92 7.72
CA ASP A 74 22.30 -13.58 7.66
C ASP A 74 22.62 -12.42 6.69
N GLN A 75 21.73 -12.17 5.74
CA GLN A 75 21.85 -11.11 4.73
C GLN A 75 20.93 -9.91 5.04
N PHE A 76 20.48 -9.78 6.29
CA PHE A 76 19.53 -8.75 6.71
C PHE A 76 19.93 -7.34 6.27
N GLU A 77 21.19 -6.95 6.47
CA GLU A 77 21.69 -5.62 6.09
C GLU A 77 21.55 -5.36 4.58
N THR A 78 21.92 -6.35 3.76
CA THR A 78 21.78 -6.25 2.31
C THR A 78 20.30 -6.19 1.90
N ALA A 79 19.45 -7.02 2.49
CA ALA A 79 18.01 -6.99 2.24
C ALA A 79 17.38 -5.65 2.66
N LEU A 80 17.85 -5.04 3.77
CA LEU A 80 17.41 -3.73 4.20
C LEU A 80 17.81 -2.64 3.21
N ASP A 81 19.05 -2.65 2.72
CA ASP A 81 19.52 -1.69 1.71
C ASP A 81 18.74 -1.78 0.40
N LYS A 82 18.39 -3.00 -0.03
CA LYS A 82 17.47 -3.23 -1.17
C LYS A 82 16.08 -2.64 -0.89
N ALA A 83 15.49 -2.93 0.28
CA ALA A 83 14.15 -2.48 0.65
C ALA A 83 14.04 -0.95 0.80
N LEU A 84 15.13 -0.29 1.19
CA LEU A 84 15.22 1.18 1.28
C LEU A 84 15.52 1.84 -0.08
N GLY A 85 15.69 1.05 -1.15
CA GLY A 85 15.97 1.56 -2.49
C GLY A 85 17.41 2.06 -2.70
N LYS A 86 18.33 1.78 -1.77
CA LYS A 86 19.75 2.18 -1.92
C LYS A 86 20.44 1.45 -3.08
N LEU A 87 19.93 0.28 -3.44
CA LEU A 87 20.40 -0.54 -4.55
C LEU A 87 19.46 -0.48 -5.76
N GLY A 88 18.72 0.63 -5.92
CA GLY A 88 17.76 0.82 -6.99
C GLY A 88 16.42 0.13 -6.73
N SER A 89 15.64 -0.07 -7.80
CA SER A 89 14.37 -0.79 -7.72
C SER A 89 14.66 -2.28 -7.54
N GLN A 90 14.25 -2.81 -6.38
CA GLN A 90 14.43 -4.20 -6.00
C GLN A 90 13.07 -4.80 -5.66
N PRO A 91 12.86 -6.12 -5.89
CA PRO A 91 11.65 -6.80 -5.43
C PRO A 91 11.46 -6.68 -3.93
N LYS A 92 10.24 -6.96 -3.45
CA LYS A 92 9.97 -6.97 -2.01
C LYS A 92 10.84 -8.02 -1.33
N GLN A 93 11.63 -7.58 -0.37
CA GLN A 93 12.49 -8.47 0.41
C GLN A 93 11.65 -9.18 1.49
N VAL A 94 11.78 -10.51 1.55
CA VAL A 94 11.13 -11.39 2.52
C VAL A 94 12.21 -12.14 3.28
N ILE A 95 12.34 -11.84 4.57
CA ILE A 95 13.37 -12.45 5.42
C ILE A 95 12.96 -13.86 5.82
N ARG A 96 13.87 -14.81 5.64
CA ARG A 96 13.75 -16.19 6.09
C ARG A 96 14.72 -16.44 7.25
N PHE A 97 14.17 -16.98 8.34
CA PHE A 97 14.91 -17.41 9.53
C PHE A 97 15.33 -18.88 9.40
#